data_AF-A0A526Z0P4-F1
#
_entry.id   AF-A0A526Z0P4-F1
#
_cell.length_a   1.000
_cell.length_b   1.000
_cell.length_c   1.000
_cell.angle_alpha   90.00
_cell.angle_beta   90.00
_cell.angle_gamma   90.00
#
_symmetry.space_group_name_H-M   'P 1'
#
loop_
_entity.id
_entity.type
_entity.pdbx_description
1 polymer ?
#
loop_
_entity_poly.entity_id
_entity_poly.type
_entity_poly.pdbx_seq_one_letter_code
_entity_poly.pdbx_strand_id
1 'polypeptide(L)'
;MVEPREKRIPIMFSEEELADIDEWRFSNRIATRADAVRRLCKIGILAENELEQVVDISSDGVKILADQAVELSSVWTQLVRPDNKDLLFGQDEIRDIFTLASDHAQVASDGVLGTQHLVVTLYNMIADIAQSRTLKAGLRKSQKHVDAAREHVEAIERRNELRRQNRYLGILYYRDDTPEEVARYEALSDEGQEKYLATRIQELADEEAAGPQAFAERYGIPPPFWEQAGWGTRLRRRYNTKYAGGSE
;
A
#
# COMPACT_ATOMS: atom_id res chain seq x y z
N MET A 1 17.38 23.85 31.20
CA MET A 1 18.48 23.11 31.87
C MET A 1 18.10 21.65 31.93
N VAL A 2 18.98 20.72 31.56
CA VAL A 2 18.72 19.28 31.73
C VAL A 2 18.98 18.96 33.20
N GLU A 3 18.02 18.34 33.89
CA GLU A 3 18.20 17.89 35.27
C GLU A 3 19.49 17.06 35.39
N PRO A 4 20.32 17.28 36.43
CA PRO A 4 21.50 16.47 36.66
C PRO A 4 21.10 14.99 36.81
N ARG A 5 21.90 14.11 36.19
CA ARG A 5 21.65 12.66 36.18
C ARG A 5 22.00 12.06 37.56
N GLU A 6 21.14 12.26 38.55
CA GLU A 6 21.41 11.91 39.95
C GLU A 6 20.94 10.51 40.34
N LYS A 7 19.96 9.95 39.61
CA LYS A 7 19.41 8.62 39.89
C LYS A 7 20.38 7.53 39.43
N ARG A 8 20.85 6.71 40.38
CA ARG A 8 21.70 5.54 40.13
C ARG A 8 20.88 4.26 40.31
N ILE A 9 21.05 3.32 39.38
CA ILE A 9 20.43 2.00 39.44
C ILE A 9 21.57 0.98 39.48
N PRO A 10 21.83 0.29 40.60
CA PRO A 10 22.78 -0.81 40.64
C PRO A 10 22.19 -2.02 39.90
N ILE A 11 22.94 -2.56 38.95
CA ILE A 11 22.57 -3.74 38.16
C ILE A 11 23.79 -4.66 38.13
N MET A 12 23.56 -5.96 38.28
CA MET A 12 24.58 -6.99 38.14
C MET A 12 24.51 -7.56 36.73
N PHE A 13 25.66 -7.71 36.08
CA PHE A 13 25.80 -8.35 34.78
C PHE A 13 26.74 -9.55 34.93
N SER A 14 26.50 -10.60 34.16
CA SER A 14 27.45 -11.67 33.94
C SER A 14 28.69 -11.19 33.18
N GLU A 15 29.75 -12.00 33.16
CA GLU A 15 30.97 -11.67 32.40
C GLU A 15 30.70 -11.61 30.90
N GLU A 16 29.85 -12.49 30.38
CA GLU A 16 29.45 -12.53 28.96
C GLU A 16 28.71 -11.25 28.55
N GLU A 17 27.68 -10.85 29.31
CA GLU A 17 26.94 -9.61 29.02
C GLU A 17 27.83 -8.36 29.07
N LEU A 18 28.81 -8.31 29.99
CA LEU A 18 29.77 -7.21 30.04
C LEU A 18 30.70 -7.20 28.81
N ALA A 19 31.11 -8.38 28.34
CA ALA A 19 31.92 -8.50 27.14
C ALA A 19 31.14 -8.02 25.90
N ASP A 20 29.86 -8.39 25.76
CA ASP A 20 29.00 -7.93 24.67
C ASP A 20 28.81 -6.41 24.67
N ILE A 21 28.58 -5.81 25.85
CA ILE A 21 28.45 -4.35 25.99
C ILE A 21 29.78 -3.66 25.63
N ASP A 22 30.91 -4.23 26.03
CA ASP A 22 32.23 -3.69 25.70
C ASP A 22 32.52 -3.79 24.21
N GLU A 23 32.25 -4.93 23.57
CA GLU A 23 32.44 -5.10 22.13
C GLU A 23 31.58 -4.10 21.36
N TRP A 24 30.28 -4.01 21.71
CA TRP A 24 29.36 -3.08 21.07
C TRP A 24 29.80 -1.62 21.25
N ARG A 25 30.24 -1.21 22.45
CA ARG A 25 30.67 0.17 22.69
C ARG A 25 31.94 0.50 21.90
N PHE A 26 32.88 -0.44 21.77
CA PHE A 26 34.11 -0.21 21.01
C PHE A 26 33.82 -0.10 19.51
N SER A 27 33.02 -1.02 18.98
CA SER A 27 32.55 -0.98 17.59
C SER A 27 31.84 0.33 17.24
N ASN A 28 31.10 0.92 18.19
CA ASN A 28 30.38 2.18 18.00
C ASN A 28 31.11 3.43 18.55
N ARG A 29 32.37 3.30 19.00
CA ARG A 29 33.21 4.39 19.53
C ARG A 29 32.58 5.15 20.71
N ILE A 30 31.90 4.42 21.59
CA ILE A 30 31.24 4.97 22.78
C ILE A 30 32.19 4.91 23.98
N ALA A 31 32.48 6.08 24.55
CA ALA A 31 33.55 6.24 25.54
C ALA A 31 33.35 5.45 26.85
N THR A 32 32.10 5.30 27.32
CA THR A 32 31.82 4.71 28.65
C THR A 32 30.76 3.62 28.56
N ARG A 33 30.91 2.56 29.39
CA ARG A 33 29.89 1.51 29.54
C ARG A 33 28.52 2.09 29.93
N ALA A 34 28.49 3.08 30.82
CA ALA A 34 27.23 3.72 31.23
C ALA A 34 26.54 4.47 30.09
N ASP A 35 27.26 5.07 29.14
CA ASP A 35 26.64 5.65 27.94
C ASP A 35 26.18 4.56 26.96
N ALA A 36 26.94 3.47 26.85
CA ALA A 36 26.58 2.34 26.01
C ALA A 36 25.27 1.69 26.46
N VAL A 37 25.16 1.34 27.75
CA VAL A 37 23.93 0.78 28.35
C VAL A 37 22.74 1.71 28.11
N ARG A 38 22.89 3.03 28.30
CA ARG A 38 21.79 3.97 28.03
C ARG A 38 21.34 3.98 26.58
N ARG A 39 22.26 3.90 25.63
CA ARG A 39 21.92 3.82 24.20
C ARG A 39 21.25 2.51 23.87
N LEU A 40 21.76 1.40 24.38
CA LEU A 40 21.14 0.08 24.23
C LEU A 40 19.72 0.06 24.80
N CYS A 41 19.49 0.61 26.00
CA CYS A 41 18.13 0.74 26.54
C CYS A 41 17.22 1.59 25.64
N LYS A 42 17.75 2.69 25.06
CA LYS A 42 16.97 3.53 24.15
C LYS A 42 16.69 2.86 22.81
N ILE A 43 17.64 2.10 22.28
CA ILE A 43 17.45 1.25 21.11
C ILE A 43 16.42 0.16 21.41
N GLY A 44 16.47 -0.47 22.58
CA GLY A 44 15.49 -1.48 23.01
C GLY A 44 14.07 -0.92 23.06
N ILE A 45 13.87 0.22 23.72
CA ILE A 45 12.55 0.89 23.79
C ILE A 45 12.08 1.32 22.39
N LEU A 46 12.98 1.83 21.56
CA LEU A 46 12.65 2.24 20.20
C LEU A 46 12.29 1.03 19.33
N ALA A 47 13.03 -0.07 19.43
CA ALA A 47 12.71 -1.30 18.75
C ALA A 47 11.36 -1.84 19.24
N GLU A 48 11.10 -1.87 20.54
CA GLU A 48 9.80 -2.31 21.09
C GLU A 48 8.62 -1.49 20.53
N ASN A 49 8.73 -0.15 20.54
CA ASN A 49 7.65 0.72 20.09
C ASN A 49 7.39 0.72 18.58
N GLU A 50 8.46 0.57 17.78
CA GLU A 50 8.39 0.73 16.33
C GLU A 50 8.36 -0.62 15.59
N LEU A 51 9.00 -1.66 16.12
CA LEU A 51 9.08 -2.97 15.46
C LEU A 51 7.72 -3.65 15.35
N GLU A 52 6.83 -3.47 16.32
CA GLU A 52 5.46 -4.01 16.24
C GLU A 52 4.74 -3.45 14.99
N GLN A 53 4.76 -2.14 14.79
CA GLN A 53 4.18 -1.50 13.60
C GLN A 53 4.83 -2.00 12.30
N VAL A 54 6.16 -2.14 12.29
CA VAL A 54 6.87 -2.67 11.11
C VAL A 54 6.43 -4.10 10.82
N VAL A 55 6.31 -4.95 11.84
CA VAL A 55 5.90 -6.35 11.70
C VAL A 55 4.46 -6.45 11.22
N ASP A 56 3.55 -5.66 11.78
CA ASP A 56 2.14 -5.63 11.38
C ASP A 56 1.99 -5.20 9.92
N ILE A 57 2.58 -4.06 9.55
CA ILE A 57 2.53 -3.54 8.18
C ILE A 57 3.19 -4.53 7.19
N SER A 58 4.31 -5.13 7.57
CA SER A 58 4.98 -6.14 6.73
C SER A 58 4.13 -7.40 6.57
N SER A 59 3.48 -7.85 7.64
CA SER A 59 2.64 -9.06 7.62
C SER A 59 1.39 -8.84 6.79
N ASP A 60 0.72 -7.71 6.97
CA ASP A 60 -0.44 -7.30 6.16
C ASP A 60 -0.04 -7.12 4.70
N GLY A 61 1.10 -6.47 4.43
CA GLY A 61 1.65 -6.32 3.08
C GLY A 61 1.91 -7.66 2.40
N VAL A 62 2.57 -8.60 3.09
CA VAL A 62 2.81 -9.96 2.58
C VAL A 62 1.50 -10.71 2.33
N LYS A 63 0.52 -10.59 3.23
CA LYS A 63 -0.78 -11.23 3.07
C LYS A 63 -1.52 -10.69 1.85
N ILE A 64 -1.58 -9.36 1.69
CA ILE A 64 -2.18 -8.71 0.52
C ILE A 64 -1.50 -9.20 -0.77
N LEU A 65 -0.16 -9.21 -0.79
CA LEU A 65 0.61 -9.72 -1.92
C LEU A 65 0.31 -11.18 -2.24
N ALA A 66 0.20 -12.03 -1.21
CA ALA A 66 -0.10 -13.45 -1.38
C ALA A 66 -1.52 -13.65 -1.92
N ASP A 67 -2.51 -12.97 -1.35
CA ASP A 67 -3.90 -13.02 -1.79
C ASP A 67 -4.02 -12.56 -3.25
N GLN A 68 -3.35 -11.46 -3.60
CA GLN A 68 -3.28 -10.94 -4.97
C GLN A 68 -2.59 -11.90 -5.95
N ALA A 69 -1.51 -12.57 -5.53
CA ALA A 69 -0.82 -13.55 -6.37
C ALA A 69 -1.70 -14.78 -6.62
N VAL A 70 -2.46 -15.23 -5.61
CA VAL A 70 -3.42 -16.33 -5.75
C VAL A 70 -4.55 -15.96 -6.71
N GLU A 71 -5.11 -14.76 -6.57
CA GLU A 71 -6.16 -14.26 -7.45
C GLU A 71 -5.67 -14.16 -8.91
N LEU A 72 -4.53 -13.51 -9.14
CA LEU A 72 -3.95 -13.38 -10.48
C LEU A 72 -3.61 -14.76 -11.09
N SER A 73 -3.05 -15.67 -10.28
CA SER A 73 -2.79 -17.05 -10.69
C SER A 73 -4.06 -17.80 -11.06
N SER A 74 -5.17 -17.56 -10.35
CA SER A 74 -6.46 -18.18 -10.66
C SER A 74 -7.00 -17.72 -12.01
N VAL A 75 -6.93 -16.41 -12.31
CA VAL A 75 -7.35 -15.84 -13.59
C VAL A 75 -6.43 -16.35 -14.70
N TRP A 76 -5.12 -16.32 -14.49
CA TRP A 76 -4.14 -16.84 -15.46
C TRP A 76 -4.36 -18.33 -15.76
N THR A 77 -4.58 -19.14 -14.73
CA THR A 77 -4.86 -20.58 -14.87
C THR A 77 -6.14 -20.82 -15.65
N GLN A 78 -7.17 -19.97 -15.51
CA GLN A 78 -8.37 -20.04 -16.33
C GLN A 78 -8.10 -19.66 -17.79
N LEU A 79 -7.30 -18.62 -18.04
CA LEU A 79 -6.99 -18.15 -19.39
C LEU A 79 -6.13 -19.14 -20.18
N VAL A 80 -5.12 -19.74 -19.53
CA VAL A 80 -4.10 -20.59 -20.20
C VAL A 80 -4.46 -22.09 -20.16
N ARG A 81 -5.72 -22.45 -19.87
CA ARG A 81 -6.16 -23.85 -19.99
C ARG A 81 -5.91 -24.37 -21.42
N PRO A 82 -5.49 -25.63 -21.60
CA PRO A 82 -5.32 -26.22 -22.93
C PRO A 82 -6.56 -26.08 -23.83
N ASP A 83 -7.75 -26.14 -23.23
CA ASP A 83 -9.04 -25.96 -23.93
C ASP A 83 -9.24 -24.55 -24.51
N ASN A 84 -8.41 -23.58 -24.10
CA ASN A 84 -8.47 -22.18 -24.48
C ASN A 84 -7.35 -21.78 -25.46
N LYS A 85 -6.58 -22.73 -26.00
CA LYS A 85 -5.49 -22.46 -26.96
C LYS A 85 -5.95 -21.71 -28.22
N ASP A 86 -7.22 -21.84 -28.60
CA ASP A 86 -7.81 -21.25 -29.81
C ASP A 86 -8.73 -20.05 -29.48
N LEU A 87 -8.57 -19.40 -28.33
CA LEU A 87 -9.36 -18.20 -28.00
C LEU A 87 -8.84 -16.97 -28.74
N LEU A 88 -9.75 -16.19 -29.32
CA LEU A 88 -9.45 -14.90 -29.94
C LEU A 88 -9.90 -13.76 -29.04
N PHE A 89 -8.97 -13.22 -28.25
CA PHE A 89 -9.21 -12.04 -27.42
C PHE A 89 -9.30 -10.78 -28.30
N GLY A 90 -10.30 -9.95 -28.01
CA GLY A 90 -10.46 -8.62 -28.58
C GLY A 90 -9.76 -7.57 -27.71
N GLN A 91 -9.84 -6.31 -28.14
CA GLN A 91 -9.17 -5.21 -27.45
C GLN A 91 -9.68 -5.02 -26.02
N ASP A 92 -11.00 -5.11 -25.80
CA ASP A 92 -11.59 -4.95 -24.47
C ASP A 92 -11.17 -6.07 -23.51
N GLU A 93 -11.17 -7.33 -23.98
CA GLU A 93 -10.73 -8.45 -23.14
C GLU A 93 -9.22 -8.37 -22.81
N ILE A 94 -8.40 -7.91 -23.76
CA ILE A 94 -6.97 -7.64 -23.49
C ILE A 94 -6.82 -6.51 -22.47
N ARG A 95 -7.59 -5.43 -22.63
CA ARG A 95 -7.58 -4.29 -21.68
C ARG A 95 -7.91 -4.76 -20.28
N ASP A 96 -8.97 -5.57 -20.09
CA ASP A 96 -9.34 -6.10 -18.78
C ASP A 96 -8.17 -6.85 -18.12
N ILE A 97 -7.48 -7.73 -18.87
CA ILE A 97 -6.33 -8.51 -18.34
C ILE A 97 -5.22 -7.58 -17.90
N PHE A 98 -4.87 -6.59 -18.73
CA PHE A 98 -3.80 -5.65 -18.42
C PHE A 98 -4.17 -4.73 -17.27
N THR A 99 -5.43 -4.30 -17.15
CA THR A 99 -5.92 -3.51 -16.02
C THR A 99 -5.78 -4.31 -14.72
N LEU A 100 -6.27 -5.55 -14.67
CA LEU A 100 -6.10 -6.41 -13.50
C LEU A 100 -4.62 -6.58 -13.13
N ALA A 101 -3.78 -6.97 -14.10
CA ALA A 101 -2.35 -7.19 -13.85
C ALA A 101 -1.65 -5.90 -13.38
N SER A 102 -1.98 -4.76 -13.98
CA SER A 102 -1.43 -3.45 -13.59
C SER A 102 -1.85 -3.05 -12.19
N ASP A 103 -3.13 -3.23 -11.83
CA ASP A 103 -3.65 -2.89 -10.51
C ASP A 103 -3.00 -3.75 -9.42
N HIS A 104 -2.87 -5.05 -9.66
CA HIS A 104 -2.16 -5.96 -8.75
C HIS A 104 -0.68 -5.61 -8.63
N ALA A 105 0.02 -5.37 -9.75
CA ALA A 105 1.42 -5.00 -9.74
C ALA A 105 1.67 -3.68 -9.00
N GLN A 106 0.75 -2.72 -9.13
CA GLN A 106 0.86 -1.42 -8.48
C GLN A 106 0.66 -1.52 -6.96
N VAL A 107 -0.39 -2.21 -6.50
CA VAL A 107 -0.61 -2.46 -5.07
C VAL A 107 0.56 -3.23 -4.48
N ALA A 108 1.04 -4.24 -5.20
CA ALA A 108 2.19 -5.01 -4.79
C ALA A 108 3.46 -4.15 -4.63
N SER A 109 3.72 -3.31 -5.63
CA SER A 109 4.86 -2.39 -5.61
C SER A 109 4.76 -1.40 -4.46
N ASP A 110 3.60 -0.79 -4.24
CA ASP A 110 3.38 0.19 -3.16
C ASP A 110 3.57 -0.48 -1.78
N GLY A 111 3.08 -1.71 -1.59
CA GLY A 111 3.26 -2.47 -0.34
C GLY A 111 4.71 -2.85 -0.04
N VAL A 112 5.46 -3.32 -1.05
CA VAL A 112 6.89 -3.64 -0.91
C VAL A 112 7.71 -2.38 -0.61
N LEU A 113 7.45 -1.28 -1.34
CA LEU A 113 8.16 -0.01 -1.12
C LEU A 113 7.88 0.57 0.27
N GLY A 114 6.63 0.52 0.74
CA GLY A 114 6.26 0.96 2.09
C GLY A 114 7.01 0.16 3.16
N THR A 115 7.00 -1.18 3.04
CA THR A 115 7.74 -2.06 3.96
C THR A 115 9.24 -1.79 3.96
N GLN A 116 9.85 -1.67 2.77
CA GLN A 116 11.27 -1.35 2.63
C GLN A 116 11.59 0.00 3.31
N HIS A 117 10.76 1.02 3.10
CA HIS A 117 10.96 2.33 3.70
C HIS A 117 10.94 2.29 5.23
N LEU A 118 9.99 1.55 5.82
CA LEU A 118 9.90 1.37 7.27
C LEU A 118 11.13 0.66 7.85
N VAL A 119 11.57 -0.43 7.23
CA VAL A 119 12.76 -1.18 7.67
C VAL A 119 14.02 -0.30 7.59
N VAL A 120 14.20 0.43 6.48
CA VAL A 120 15.34 1.35 6.31
C VAL A 120 15.29 2.49 7.33
N THR A 121 14.10 3.01 7.63
CA THR A 121 13.88 4.05 8.64
C THR A 121 14.30 3.56 10.01
N LEU A 122 13.81 2.38 10.44
CA LEU A 122 14.17 1.79 11.73
C LEU A 122 15.68 1.55 11.84
N TYR A 123 16.30 1.03 10.79
CA TYR A 123 17.75 0.87 10.73
C TYR A 123 18.49 2.20 10.93
N ASN A 124 18.09 3.25 10.21
CA ASN A 124 18.73 4.56 10.31
C ASN A 124 18.52 5.20 11.69
N MET A 125 17.36 5.02 12.31
CA MET A 125 17.08 5.46 13.69
C MET A 125 18.05 4.82 14.69
N ILE A 126 18.24 3.50 14.59
CA ILE A 126 19.18 2.75 15.43
C ILE A 126 20.62 3.23 15.16
N ALA A 127 21.00 3.35 13.89
CA ALA A 127 22.33 3.80 13.49
C ALA A 127 22.64 5.21 14.03
N ASP A 128 21.68 6.13 13.99
CA ASP A 128 21.85 7.48 14.53
C ASP A 128 22.07 7.48 16.05
N ILE A 129 21.35 6.63 16.79
CA ILE A 129 21.54 6.48 18.24
C ILE A 129 22.90 5.84 18.55
N ALA A 130 23.30 4.83 17.77
CA ALA A 130 24.55 4.12 17.97
C ALA A 130 25.77 4.99 17.64
N GLN A 131 25.77 5.66 16.49
CA GLN A 131 26.94 6.32 15.92
C GLN A 131 27.08 7.80 16.31
N SER A 132 26.03 8.43 16.84
CA SER A 132 26.11 9.84 17.21
C SER A 132 27.07 10.09 18.37
N ARG A 133 27.77 11.23 18.34
CA ARG A 133 28.70 11.62 19.43
C ARG A 133 28.02 11.71 20.80
N THR A 134 26.74 12.07 20.83
CA THR A 134 25.92 12.10 22.04
C THR A 134 24.57 11.45 21.81
N LEU A 135 24.01 10.81 22.85
CA LEU A 135 22.67 10.21 22.78
C LEU A 135 21.60 11.23 22.39
N LYS A 136 21.67 12.46 22.91
CA LYS A 136 20.71 13.53 22.57
C LYS A 136 20.75 13.88 21.09
N ALA A 137 21.94 13.93 20.49
CA ALA A 137 22.09 14.16 19.06
C ALA A 137 21.51 13.00 18.24
N GLY A 138 21.77 11.76 18.66
CA GLY A 138 21.22 10.56 18.00
C GLY A 138 19.70 10.53 18.03
N LEU A 139 19.09 10.75 19.20
CA LEU A 139 17.63 10.82 19.34
C LEU A 139 17.02 11.93 18.48
N ARG A 140 17.66 13.10 18.40
CA ARG A 140 17.17 14.20 17.55
C ARG A 140 17.18 13.84 16.06
N LYS A 141 18.18 13.10 15.60
CA LYS A 141 18.25 12.67 14.19
C LYS A 141 17.27 11.51 13.92
N SER A 142 17.21 10.53 14.82
CA SER A 142 16.21 9.45 14.79
C SER A 142 14.79 10.00 14.70
N GLN A 143 14.44 11.07 15.43
CA GLN A 143 13.12 11.68 15.31
C GLN A 143 12.81 12.18 13.90
N LYS A 144 13.81 12.73 13.19
CA LYS A 144 13.61 13.17 11.80
C LYS A 144 13.27 12.01 10.87
N HIS A 145 13.81 10.82 11.14
CA HIS A 145 13.47 9.62 10.39
C HIS A 145 12.02 9.18 10.65
N VAL A 146 11.56 9.26 11.90
CA VAL A 146 10.14 9.02 12.23
C VAL A 146 9.23 9.99 11.48
N ASP A 147 9.55 11.28 11.52
CA ASP A 147 8.72 12.31 10.87
C ASP A 147 8.67 12.09 9.35
N ALA A 148 9.81 11.76 8.72
CA ALA A 148 9.88 11.45 7.29
C ALA A 148 9.11 10.17 6.91
N ALA A 149 9.17 9.13 7.75
CA ALA A 149 8.43 7.90 7.52
C ALA A 149 6.92 8.12 7.62
N ARG A 150 6.46 8.93 8.59
CA ARG A 150 5.04 9.34 8.68
C ARG A 150 4.59 10.07 7.42
N GLU A 151 5.37 11.06 6.96
CA GLU A 151 5.07 11.77 5.73
C GLU A 151 4.96 10.82 4.52
N HIS A 152 5.82 9.80 4.46
CA HIS A 152 5.78 8.79 3.40
C HIS A 152 4.52 7.92 3.45
N VAL A 153 4.14 7.43 4.63
CA VAL A 153 2.91 6.65 4.84
C VAL A 153 1.69 7.48 4.44
N GLU A 154 1.59 8.72 4.93
CA GLU A 154 0.50 9.63 4.54
C GLU A 154 0.48 9.91 3.04
N ALA A 155 1.63 9.98 2.37
CA ALA A 155 1.69 10.18 0.92
C ALA A 155 1.18 8.96 0.13
N ILE A 156 1.42 7.74 0.63
CA ILE A 156 0.86 6.50 0.06
C ILE A 156 -0.66 6.51 0.25
N GLU A 157 -1.15 6.81 1.45
CA GLU A 157 -2.58 6.89 1.74
C GLU A 157 -3.28 7.94 0.86
N ARG A 158 -2.71 9.15 0.75
CA ARG A 158 -3.22 10.20 -0.15
C ARG A 158 -3.30 9.73 -1.60
N ARG A 159 -2.29 9.00 -2.08
CA ARG A 159 -2.29 8.46 -3.45
C ARG A 159 -3.38 7.42 -3.64
N ASN A 160 -3.58 6.53 -2.68
CA ASN A 160 -4.62 5.52 -2.71
C ASN A 160 -6.02 6.14 -2.69
N GLU A 161 -6.23 7.14 -1.83
CA GLU A 161 -7.48 7.88 -1.76
C GLU A 161 -7.75 8.63 -3.07
N LEU A 162 -6.75 9.32 -3.64
CA LEU A 162 -6.90 9.95 -4.95
C LEU A 162 -7.25 8.96 -6.07
N ARG A 163 -6.67 7.75 -6.08
CA ARG A 163 -7.04 6.70 -7.04
C ARG A 163 -8.50 6.30 -6.88
N ARG A 164 -8.94 6.09 -5.64
CA ARG A 164 -10.32 5.75 -5.30
C ARG A 164 -11.28 6.86 -5.73
N GLN A 165 -10.97 8.11 -5.41
CA GLN A 165 -11.75 9.28 -5.82
C GLN A 165 -11.80 9.41 -7.35
N ASN A 166 -10.68 9.25 -8.05
CA ASN A 166 -10.62 9.33 -9.52
C ASN A 166 -11.51 8.28 -10.19
N ARG A 167 -11.63 7.08 -9.61
CA ARG A 167 -12.58 6.06 -10.09
C ARG A 167 -14.02 6.55 -10.03
N TYR A 168 -14.43 7.13 -8.89
CA TYR A 168 -15.79 7.67 -8.72
C TYR A 168 -16.03 8.93 -9.56
N LEU A 169 -15.02 9.80 -9.69
CA LEU A 169 -15.10 10.95 -10.61
C LEU A 169 -15.33 10.49 -12.05
N GLY A 170 -14.66 9.43 -12.49
CA GLY A 170 -14.93 8.84 -13.81
C GLY A 170 -16.41 8.46 -13.98
N ILE A 171 -17.01 7.82 -12.97
CA ILE A 171 -18.44 7.47 -12.99
C ILE A 171 -19.33 8.72 -13.06
N LEU A 172 -19.00 9.77 -12.30
CA LEU A 172 -19.75 11.03 -12.32
C LEU A 172 -19.63 11.74 -13.68
N TYR A 173 -18.44 11.77 -14.29
CA TYR A 173 -18.22 12.41 -15.58
C TYR A 173 -18.91 11.72 -16.76
N TYR A 174 -19.07 10.39 -16.69
CA TYR A 174 -19.76 9.62 -17.72
C TYR A 174 -21.26 9.43 -17.43
N ARG A 175 -21.76 10.04 -16.35
CA ARG A 175 -23.20 10.06 -16.07
C ARG A 175 -23.87 11.05 -17.02
N ASP A 176 -25.03 10.67 -17.57
CA ASP A 176 -25.91 11.59 -18.28
C ASP A 176 -26.56 12.56 -17.28
N ASP A 177 -25.75 13.46 -16.72
CA ASP A 177 -26.25 14.51 -15.85
C ASP A 177 -27.19 15.40 -16.64
N THR A 178 -28.32 15.75 -16.02
CA THR A 178 -29.26 16.67 -16.64
C THR A 178 -28.58 18.03 -16.85
N PRO A 179 -28.89 18.78 -17.92
CA PRO A 179 -28.35 20.13 -18.11
C PRO A 179 -28.58 21.04 -16.88
N GLU A 180 -29.64 20.79 -16.13
CA GLU A 180 -29.95 21.48 -14.88
C GLU A 180 -28.98 21.14 -13.74
N GLU A 181 -28.58 19.87 -13.59
CA GLU A 181 -27.57 19.46 -12.59
C GLU A 181 -26.19 20.03 -12.91
N VAL A 182 -25.81 20.03 -14.19
CA VAL A 182 -24.55 20.63 -14.64
C VAL A 182 -24.55 22.13 -14.36
N ALA A 183 -25.62 22.85 -14.72
CA ALA A 183 -25.74 24.28 -14.46
C ALA A 183 -25.74 24.60 -12.96
N ARG A 184 -26.34 23.75 -12.11
CA ARG A 184 -26.31 23.90 -10.65
C ARG A 184 -24.90 23.70 -10.09
N TYR A 185 -24.16 22.73 -10.61
CA TYR A 185 -22.77 22.48 -10.22
C TYR A 185 -21.85 23.64 -10.63
N GLU A 186 -21.94 24.10 -11.89
CA GLU A 186 -21.14 25.21 -12.41
C GLU A 186 -21.44 26.55 -11.71
N ALA A 187 -22.63 26.72 -11.16
CA ALA A 187 -23.01 27.90 -10.39
C ALA A 187 -22.43 27.93 -8.95
N LEU A 188 -21.87 26.82 -8.46
CA LEU A 188 -21.19 26.78 -7.16
C LEU A 188 -19.81 27.46 -7.23
N SER A 189 -19.36 28.02 -6.11
CA SER A 189 -17.95 28.41 -5.95
C SER A 189 -17.03 27.19 -6.01
N ASP A 190 -15.74 27.41 -6.22
CA ASP A 190 -14.73 26.32 -6.22
C ASP A 190 -14.82 25.42 -4.98
N GLU A 191 -14.88 26.02 -3.78
CA GLU A 191 -15.07 25.27 -2.52
C GLU A 191 -16.43 24.53 -2.48
N GLY A 192 -17.47 25.12 -3.07
CA GLY A 192 -18.78 24.50 -3.19
C GLY A 192 -18.78 23.29 -4.14
N GLN A 193 -18.05 23.39 -5.25
CA GLN A 193 -17.85 22.30 -6.20
C GLN A 193 -17.08 21.14 -5.57
N GLU A 194 -15.98 21.43 -4.86
CA GLU A 194 -15.21 20.43 -4.12
C GLU A 194 -16.07 19.68 -3.11
N LYS A 195 -16.87 20.42 -2.32
CA LYS A 195 -17.78 19.82 -1.34
C LYS A 195 -18.88 18.98 -1.99
N TYR A 196 -19.43 19.45 -3.12
CA TYR A 196 -20.43 18.70 -3.89
C TYR A 196 -19.84 17.38 -4.40
N LEU A 197 -18.66 17.42 -5.02
CA LEU A 197 -17.98 16.22 -5.51
C LEU A 197 -17.63 15.27 -4.38
N ALA A 198 -17.07 15.76 -3.27
CA ALA A 198 -16.75 14.93 -2.11
C ALA A 198 -18.00 14.21 -1.56
N THR A 199 -19.14 14.91 -1.51
CA THR A 199 -20.42 14.31 -1.08
C THR A 199 -20.86 13.23 -2.06
N ARG A 200 -20.82 13.51 -3.37
CA ARG A 200 -21.20 12.53 -4.41
C ARG A 200 -20.30 11.31 -4.44
N ILE A 201 -18.99 11.51 -4.24
CA ILE A 201 -18.02 10.43 -4.14
C ILE A 201 -18.36 9.53 -2.94
N GLN A 202 -18.66 10.12 -1.78
CA GLN A 202 -19.04 9.35 -0.60
C GLN A 202 -20.34 8.57 -0.82
N GLU A 203 -21.36 9.18 -1.44
CA GLU A 203 -22.61 8.49 -1.80
C GLU A 203 -22.37 7.28 -2.71
N LEU A 204 -21.51 7.43 -3.72
CA LEU A 204 -21.13 6.32 -4.61
C LEU A 204 -20.37 5.23 -3.86
N ALA A 205 -19.45 5.61 -2.96
CA ALA A 205 -18.70 4.67 -2.16
C ALA A 205 -19.61 3.86 -1.21
N ASP A 206 -20.59 4.51 -0.59
CA ASP A 206 -21.57 3.87 0.29
C ASP A 206 -22.50 2.95 -0.51
N GLU A 207 -22.91 3.36 -1.71
CA GLU A 207 -23.72 2.54 -2.61
C GLU A 207 -22.97 1.29 -3.08
N GLU A 208 -21.71 1.43 -3.49
CA GLU A 208 -20.85 0.31 -3.85
C GLU A 208 -20.66 -0.66 -2.67
N ALA A 209 -20.41 -0.14 -1.47
CA ALA A 209 -20.26 -0.96 -0.27
C ALA A 209 -21.54 -1.73 0.09
N ALA A 210 -22.73 -1.15 -0.15
CA ALA A 210 -24.01 -1.80 0.10
C ALA A 210 -24.31 -2.94 -0.90
N GLY A 211 -23.80 -2.86 -2.13
CA GLY A 211 -24.05 -3.87 -3.15
C GLY A 211 -23.16 -3.69 -4.39
N PRO A 212 -21.93 -4.25 -4.40
CA PRO A 212 -20.97 -4.04 -5.48
C PRO A 212 -21.50 -4.45 -6.86
N GLN A 213 -22.24 -5.55 -6.92
CA GLN A 213 -22.82 -6.06 -8.17
C GLN A 213 -23.94 -5.16 -8.70
N ALA A 214 -24.85 -4.72 -7.83
CA ALA A 214 -25.92 -3.79 -8.20
C ALA A 214 -25.37 -2.42 -8.62
N PHE A 215 -24.32 -1.96 -7.95
CA PHE A 215 -23.58 -0.75 -8.31
C PHE A 215 -22.97 -0.88 -9.71
N ALA A 216 -22.25 -1.96 -9.99
CA ALA A 216 -21.65 -2.20 -11.30
C ALA A 216 -22.69 -2.23 -12.43
N GLU A 217 -23.81 -2.91 -12.21
CA GLU A 217 -24.95 -2.94 -13.15
C GLU A 217 -25.54 -1.54 -13.38
N ARG A 218 -25.78 -0.78 -12.31
CA ARG A 218 -26.38 0.57 -12.39
C ARG A 218 -25.53 1.55 -13.16
N TYR A 219 -24.21 1.52 -12.95
CA TYR A 219 -23.28 2.47 -13.57
C TYR A 219 -22.66 1.95 -14.86
N GLY A 220 -23.16 0.82 -15.39
CA GLY A 220 -22.67 0.26 -16.65
C GLY A 220 -21.18 -0.09 -16.59
N ILE A 221 -20.68 -0.47 -15.42
CA ILE A 221 -19.30 -0.93 -15.22
C ILE A 221 -19.36 -2.44 -15.47
N PRO A 222 -19.04 -2.91 -16.70
CA PRO A 222 -19.15 -4.33 -16.98
C PRO A 222 -18.20 -5.07 -16.04
N PRO A 223 -18.62 -6.21 -15.46
CA PRO A 223 -17.68 -7.08 -14.78
C PRO A 223 -16.61 -7.50 -15.79
N PRO A 224 -15.36 -7.71 -15.34
CA PRO A 224 -14.29 -8.18 -16.21
C PRO A 224 -14.75 -9.38 -17.03
N PHE A 225 -14.29 -9.49 -18.28
CA PHE A 225 -14.89 -10.47 -19.20
C PHE A 225 -14.85 -11.92 -18.70
N TRP A 226 -13.88 -12.28 -17.84
CA TRP A 226 -13.75 -13.63 -17.26
C TRP A 226 -14.80 -13.95 -16.20
N GLU A 227 -15.47 -12.94 -15.63
CA GLU A 227 -16.60 -13.12 -14.70
C GLU A 227 -17.93 -13.24 -15.43
N GLN A 228 -17.99 -12.88 -16.72
CA GLN A 228 -19.21 -12.96 -17.51
C GLN A 228 -19.54 -14.41 -17.87
N ALA A 229 -20.80 -14.81 -17.66
CA ALA A 229 -21.27 -16.15 -17.99
C ALA A 229 -21.02 -16.49 -19.47
N GLY A 230 -20.40 -17.65 -19.73
CA GLY A 230 -20.16 -18.15 -21.08
C GLY A 230 -19.07 -17.42 -21.88
N TRP A 231 -18.20 -16.64 -21.23
CA TRP A 231 -17.11 -15.91 -21.90
C TRP A 231 -16.24 -16.80 -22.80
N GLY A 232 -15.90 -18.01 -22.34
CA GLY A 232 -15.10 -18.96 -23.13
C GLY A 232 -15.82 -19.40 -24.41
N THR A 233 -17.13 -19.67 -24.34
CA THR A 233 -17.96 -20.01 -25.50
C THR A 233 -18.03 -18.85 -26.49
N ARG A 234 -18.16 -17.61 -25.99
CA ARG A 234 -18.18 -16.40 -26.81
C ARG A 234 -16.87 -16.22 -27.58
N LEU A 235 -15.73 -16.37 -26.92
CA LEU A 235 -14.41 -16.23 -27.56
C LEU A 235 -14.14 -17.37 -28.57
N ARG A 236 -14.55 -18.61 -28.29
CA ARG A 236 -14.46 -19.72 -29.27
C ARG A 236 -15.32 -19.50 -30.49
N ARG A 237 -16.57 -19.02 -30.30
CA ARG A 237 -17.45 -18.67 -31.42
C ARG A 237 -16.79 -17.61 -32.30
N ARG A 238 -16.18 -16.59 -31.70
CA ARG A 238 -15.44 -15.53 -32.43
C ARG A 238 -14.28 -16.11 -33.25
N TYR A 239 -13.50 -17.03 -32.68
CA TYR A 239 -12.44 -17.73 -33.40
C TYR A 239 -12.99 -18.53 -34.59
N ASN A 240 -14.02 -19.35 -34.36
CA ASN A 240 -14.63 -20.19 -35.40
C ASN A 240 -15.21 -19.34 -36.55
N THR A 241 -15.88 -18.24 -36.25
CA THR A 241 -16.38 -17.31 -37.28
C THR A 241 -15.26 -16.71 -38.13
N LYS A 242 -14.10 -16.41 -37.52
CA LYS A 242 -12.98 -15.78 -38.24
C LYS A 242 -12.12 -16.77 -39.03
N TYR A 243 -11.95 -17.99 -38.54
CA TYR A 243 -10.97 -18.94 -39.10
C TYR A 243 -11.56 -20.26 -39.61
N ALA A 244 -12.70 -20.73 -39.08
CA ALA A 244 -13.33 -21.99 -39.51
C ALA A 244 -14.38 -21.81 -40.61
N GLY A 245 -14.88 -20.59 -40.84
CA GLY A 245 -15.86 -20.26 -41.89
C GLY A 245 -15.29 -20.08 -43.30
N GLY A 246 -14.01 -20.38 -43.53
CA GLY A 246 -13.33 -20.27 -44.84
C GLY A 246 -13.03 -21.61 -45.50
N SER A 247 -13.70 -22.68 -45.09
CA SER A 247 -13.51 -24.05 -45.60
C SER A 247 -14.79 -24.57 -46.28
N GLU A 248 -15.41 -23.75 -47.12
CA GLU A 248 -16.38 -24.21 -48.13
C GLU A 248 -15.76 -24.17 -49.52
#